data_AF-W5MFE5-F1
#
_entry.id   AF-W5MFE5-F1
#
_cell.length_a   1.000
_cell.length_b   1.000
_cell.length_c   1.000
_cell.angle_alpha   90.00
_cell.angle_beta   90.00
_cell.angle_gamma   90.00
#
_symmetry.space_group_name_H-M   'P 1'
#
loop_
_entity.id
_entity.type
_entity.pdbx_description
1 polymer ?
#
loop_
_entity_poly.entity_id
_entity_poly.type
_entity_poly.pdbx_seq_one_letter_code
_entity_poly.pdbx_strand_id
1 'polypeptide(L)'
;MKLYVSEGNPHCLKVLAAVKVTGVICEIQHVNHEERVVPYLSRPVLPALQLDSGNYLFSANAICQYLFTLTGQEASDATNQWLEWEGTQLQPAVTLALHTVVLQGMRDKATGYLQKHLSHMDQSLTKSATSYLTSKTVTVADVVLWGALYPFLSDPTLVPGGLQAVTGWFQRVGGLQACQAAAQAVLKGQGGLAALKPYLQRQPSPRHPAEKSTTNEPEGEGSEHSMTEEEIQAAADIWCKGLSIYPKPREIQHPM
;
A
#
# COMPACT_ATOMS: atom_id res chain seq x y z
N MET A 1 12.99 8.66 -18.32
CA MET A 1 11.76 8.38 -17.55
C MET A 1 11.41 9.55 -16.63
N LYS A 2 10.11 9.74 -16.34
CA LYS A 2 9.60 10.83 -15.49
C LYS A 2 8.76 10.28 -14.33
N LEU A 3 9.15 10.60 -13.10
CA LEU A 3 8.47 10.14 -11.88
C LEU A 3 7.67 11.28 -11.26
N TYR A 4 6.35 11.11 -11.24
CA TYR A 4 5.40 12.05 -10.65
C TYR A 4 5.16 11.69 -9.18
N VAL A 5 5.40 12.67 -8.30
CA VAL A 5 5.25 12.53 -6.85
C VAL A 5 4.48 13.71 -6.27
N SER A 6 3.81 13.49 -5.14
CA SER A 6 3.15 14.54 -4.36
C SER A 6 3.73 14.60 -2.96
N GLU A 7 3.87 15.80 -2.41
CA GLU A 7 4.22 16.03 -1.01
C GLU A 7 3.23 15.32 -0.07
N GLY A 8 3.68 14.82 1.08
CA GLY A 8 2.79 14.24 2.09
C GLY A 8 2.11 12.92 1.71
N ASN A 9 2.34 12.38 0.51
CA ASN A 9 1.86 11.05 0.13
C ASN A 9 2.89 9.98 0.58
N PRO A 10 2.53 9.09 1.52
CA PRO A 10 3.47 8.11 2.07
C PRO A 10 3.97 7.10 1.03
N HIS A 11 3.21 6.83 -0.04
CA HIS A 11 3.67 5.95 -1.13
C HIS A 11 4.84 6.56 -1.93
N CYS A 12 4.97 7.89 -1.93
CA CYS A 12 6.11 8.56 -2.58
C CYS A 12 7.44 8.26 -1.88
N LEU A 13 7.43 7.89 -0.58
CA LEU A 13 8.64 7.49 0.15
C LEU A 13 9.29 6.26 -0.50
N LYS A 14 8.47 5.26 -0.85
CA LYS A 14 8.92 4.01 -1.47
C LYS A 14 9.69 4.29 -2.76
N VAL A 15 9.07 5.02 -3.68
CA VAL A 15 9.63 5.25 -5.03
C VAL A 15 10.81 6.22 -5.02
N LEU A 16 10.80 7.25 -4.18
CA LEU A 16 11.93 8.18 -4.07
C LEU A 16 13.15 7.52 -3.43
N ALA A 17 12.92 6.64 -2.44
CA ALA A 17 13.99 5.81 -1.88
C ALA A 17 14.52 4.84 -2.94
N ALA A 18 13.64 4.17 -3.69
CA ALA A 18 14.05 3.24 -4.75
C ALA A 18 14.88 3.91 -5.85
N VAL A 19 14.48 5.08 -6.34
CA VAL A 19 15.27 5.86 -7.33
C VAL A 19 16.68 6.16 -6.79
N LYS A 20 16.78 6.59 -5.53
CA LYS A 20 18.08 6.94 -4.94
C LYS A 20 18.95 5.71 -4.61
N VAL A 21 18.35 4.61 -4.17
CA VAL A 21 19.07 3.35 -3.88
C VAL A 21 19.61 2.74 -5.17
N THR A 22 18.81 2.74 -6.23
CA THR A 22 19.17 2.15 -7.53
C THR A 22 20.08 3.04 -8.37
N GLY A 23 20.09 4.35 -8.11
CA GLY A 23 20.83 5.33 -8.90
C GLY A 23 20.26 5.53 -10.31
N VAL A 24 19.07 4.98 -10.60
CA VAL A 24 18.41 5.13 -11.90
C VAL A 24 18.03 6.58 -12.14
N ILE A 25 18.33 7.07 -13.34
CA ILE A 25 18.07 8.46 -13.72
C ILE A 25 16.58 8.63 -14.05
N CYS A 26 15.87 9.35 -13.17
CA CYS A 26 14.48 9.73 -13.33
C CYS A 26 14.32 11.23 -13.13
N GLU A 27 13.60 11.89 -14.04
CA GLU A 27 13.17 13.28 -13.84
C GLU A 27 12.05 13.30 -12.80
N ILE A 28 12.30 13.90 -11.64
CA ILE A 28 11.30 13.98 -10.56
C ILE A 28 10.41 15.19 -10.79
N GLN A 29 9.11 14.96 -10.91
CA GLN A 29 8.08 15.99 -11.10
C GLN A 29 7.16 16.03 -9.89
N HIS A 30 7.15 17.17 -9.20
CA HIS A 30 6.26 17.41 -8.07
C HIS A 30 4.93 17.96 -8.57
N VAL A 31 3.86 17.20 -8.31
CA VAL A 31 2.50 17.49 -8.77
C VAL A 31 1.53 17.56 -7.60
N ASN A 32 0.37 18.18 -7.82
CA ASN A 32 -0.70 18.20 -6.82
C ASN A 32 -1.33 16.80 -6.66
N HIS A 33 -1.84 16.47 -5.48
CA HIS A 33 -2.59 15.24 -5.21
C HIS A 33 -3.75 14.98 -6.18
N GLU A 34 -4.34 16.04 -6.73
CA GLU A 34 -5.51 15.97 -7.62
C GLU A 34 -5.12 15.92 -9.11
N GLU A 35 -3.82 16.00 -9.42
CA GLU A 35 -3.33 16.03 -10.78
C GLU A 35 -3.44 14.66 -11.43
N ARG A 36 -4.12 14.60 -12.59
CA ARG A 36 -4.27 13.39 -13.37
C ARG A 36 -3.11 13.26 -14.36
N VAL A 37 -2.06 12.58 -13.90
CA VAL A 37 -0.85 12.33 -14.71
C VAL A 37 -0.96 11.08 -15.60
N VAL A 38 -1.79 10.10 -15.21
CA VAL A 38 -2.03 8.87 -16.00
C VAL A 38 -3.24 9.08 -16.91
N PRO A 39 -3.08 9.14 -18.25
CA PRO A 39 -4.13 9.59 -19.16
C PRO A 39 -5.37 8.69 -19.17
N TYR A 40 -5.23 7.40 -18.92
CA TYR A 40 -6.32 6.43 -19.02
C TYR A 40 -7.01 6.10 -17.68
N LEU A 41 -6.58 6.71 -16.57
CA LEU A 41 -7.26 6.57 -15.28
C LEU A 41 -8.22 7.74 -15.05
N SER A 42 -9.43 7.43 -14.58
CA SER A 42 -10.46 8.43 -14.28
C SER A 42 -10.24 9.16 -12.95
N ARG A 43 -9.42 8.58 -12.06
CA ARG A 43 -9.06 9.16 -10.75
C ARG A 43 -7.56 9.45 -10.72
N PRO A 44 -7.12 10.51 -10.01
CA PRO A 44 -5.70 10.77 -9.81
C PRO A 44 -5.07 9.64 -9.00
N VAL A 45 -3.88 9.19 -9.42
CA VAL A 45 -3.09 8.17 -8.74
C VAL A 45 -1.64 8.62 -8.70
N LEU A 46 -1.07 8.66 -7.51
CA LEU A 46 0.33 8.99 -7.28
C LEU A 46 0.92 8.06 -6.20
N PRO A 47 2.21 7.67 -6.32
CA PRO A 47 3.15 8.05 -7.38
C PRO A 47 2.86 7.36 -8.72
N ALA A 48 3.35 7.95 -9.81
CA ALA A 48 3.29 7.35 -11.14
C ALA A 48 4.61 7.57 -11.91
N LEU A 49 5.09 6.56 -12.62
CA LEU A 49 6.28 6.62 -13.47
C LEU A 49 5.86 6.54 -14.93
N GLN A 50 6.19 7.56 -15.71
CA GLN A 50 6.12 7.52 -17.16
C GLN A 50 7.45 6.98 -17.71
N LEU A 51 7.35 5.88 -18.44
CA LEU A 51 8.46 5.23 -19.14
C LEU A 51 8.79 5.99 -20.42
N ASP A 52 9.99 5.79 -20.95
CA ASP A 52 10.41 6.41 -22.22
C ASP A 52 9.58 5.92 -23.42
N SER A 53 8.92 4.75 -23.28
CA SER A 53 7.94 4.24 -24.24
C SER A 53 6.59 4.96 -24.21
N GLY A 54 6.38 5.88 -23.28
CA GLY A 54 5.09 6.54 -23.05
C GLY A 54 4.10 5.77 -22.18
N ASN A 55 4.42 4.52 -21.81
CA ASN A 55 3.63 3.73 -20.86
C ASN A 55 3.77 4.24 -19.42
N TYR A 56 2.79 3.93 -18.56
CA TYR A 56 2.80 4.34 -17.16
C TYR A 56 2.76 3.15 -16.20
N LEU A 57 3.56 3.24 -15.14
CA LEU A 57 3.42 2.43 -13.93
C LEU A 57 2.83 3.31 -12.82
N PHE A 58 1.76 2.85 -12.18
CA PHE A 58 1.03 3.64 -11.16
C PHE A 58 0.82 2.87 -9.84
N SER A 59 1.54 1.76 -9.66
CA SER A 59 1.67 1.06 -8.39
C SER A 59 3.05 1.35 -7.82
N ALA A 60 3.13 1.85 -6.58
CA ALA A 60 4.40 2.16 -5.93
C ALA A 60 5.33 0.94 -5.88
N ASN A 61 4.80 -0.25 -5.57
CA ASN A 61 5.59 -1.48 -5.51
C ASN A 61 6.09 -1.89 -6.90
N ALA A 62 5.25 -1.77 -7.94
CA ALA A 62 5.65 -2.06 -9.32
C ALA A 62 6.72 -1.08 -9.82
N ILE A 63 6.60 0.21 -9.49
CA ILE A 63 7.62 1.21 -9.79
C ILE A 63 8.94 0.83 -9.12
N CYS A 64 8.92 0.52 -7.81
CA CYS A 64 10.13 0.11 -7.10
C CYS A 64 10.76 -1.16 -7.73
N GLN A 65 9.97 -2.19 -7.99
CA GLN A 65 10.44 -3.44 -8.61
C GLN A 65 11.10 -3.16 -9.96
N TYR A 66 10.45 -2.38 -10.82
CA TYR A 66 10.97 -2.01 -12.12
C TYR A 66 12.33 -1.30 -12.02
N LEU A 67 12.48 -0.34 -11.10
CA LEU A 67 13.75 0.38 -10.89
C LEU A 67 14.87 -0.56 -10.45
N PHE A 68 14.60 -1.53 -9.58
CA PHE A 68 15.59 -2.53 -9.16
C PHE A 68 15.94 -3.53 -10.27
N THR A 69 14.98 -3.90 -11.12
CA THR A 69 15.26 -4.74 -12.29
C THR A 69 16.18 -4.04 -13.29
N LEU A 70 16.09 -2.71 -13.43
CA LEU A 70 17.05 -1.94 -14.27
C LEU A 70 18.50 -2.01 -13.76
N THR A 71 18.72 -2.32 -12.48
CA THR A 71 20.07 -2.51 -11.92
C THR A 71 20.55 -3.96 -12.01
N GLY A 72 19.81 -4.84 -12.70
CA GLY A 72 20.11 -6.27 -12.79
C GLY A 72 19.70 -7.08 -11.56
N GLN A 73 18.92 -6.51 -10.63
CA GLN A 73 18.34 -7.30 -9.54
C GLN A 73 17.06 -7.97 -10.05
N GLU A 74 17.16 -9.28 -10.29
CA GLU A 74 16.02 -10.10 -10.70
C GLU A 74 14.99 -10.25 -9.58
N ALA A 75 13.72 -10.37 -9.98
CA ALA A 75 12.65 -10.71 -9.04
C ALA A 75 12.86 -12.14 -8.52
N SER A 76 12.58 -12.35 -7.24
CA SER A 76 12.61 -13.67 -6.61
C SER A 76 11.30 -13.95 -5.91
N ASP A 77 10.94 -15.22 -5.75
CA ASP A 77 9.70 -15.64 -5.07
C ASP A 77 9.61 -15.06 -3.66
N ALA A 78 10.73 -15.07 -2.92
CA ALA A 78 10.81 -14.48 -1.59
C ALA A 78 10.52 -12.96 -1.60
N THR A 79 11.04 -12.25 -2.60
CA THR A 79 10.81 -10.81 -2.76
C THR A 79 9.35 -10.54 -3.15
N ASN A 80 8.82 -11.31 -4.10
CA ASN A 80 7.44 -11.20 -4.55
C ASN A 80 6.47 -11.46 -3.41
N GLN A 81 6.73 -12.46 -2.56
CA GLN A 81 5.93 -12.77 -1.38
C GLN A 81 5.86 -11.58 -0.41
N TRP A 82 6.98 -10.90 -0.16
CA TRP A 82 6.99 -9.69 0.68
C TRP A 82 6.23 -8.53 0.04
N LEU A 83 6.37 -8.31 -1.26
CA LEU A 83 5.64 -7.24 -1.96
C LEU A 83 4.13 -7.50 -2.03
N GLU A 84 3.73 -8.76 -2.20
CA GLU A 84 2.33 -9.18 -2.18
C GLU A 84 1.74 -9.04 -0.78
N TRP A 85 2.42 -9.55 0.25
CA TRP A 85 2.01 -9.39 1.64
C TRP A 85 1.91 -7.91 2.03
N GLU A 86 2.86 -7.08 1.58
CA GLU A 86 2.82 -5.65 1.83
C GLU A 86 1.58 -5.02 1.21
N GLY A 87 1.31 -5.27 -0.07
CA GLY A 87 0.17 -4.67 -0.78
C GLY A 87 -1.20 -5.16 -0.31
N THR A 88 -1.30 -6.41 0.15
CA THR A 88 -2.60 -7.05 0.47
C THR A 88 -2.93 -7.09 1.95
N GLN A 89 -1.92 -7.16 2.83
CA GLN A 89 -2.12 -7.30 4.28
C GLN A 89 -1.63 -6.06 5.04
N LEU A 90 -0.36 -5.68 4.85
CA LEU A 90 0.25 -4.60 5.62
C LEU A 90 -0.33 -3.23 5.24
N GLN A 91 -0.45 -2.92 3.95
CA GLN A 91 -0.83 -1.61 3.46
C GLN A 91 -2.23 -1.17 3.95
N PRO A 92 -3.27 -2.03 3.95
CA PRO A 92 -4.55 -1.71 4.61
C PRO A 92 -4.42 -1.39 6.10
N ALA A 93 -3.62 -2.18 6.84
CA ALA A 93 -3.39 -1.96 8.27
C ALA A 93 -2.62 -0.66 8.54
N VAL A 94 -1.62 -0.34 7.72
CA VAL A 94 -0.87 0.92 7.78
C VAL A 94 -1.78 2.10 7.49
N THR A 95 -2.59 2.05 6.42
CA THR A 95 -3.53 3.13 6.09
C THR A 95 -4.53 3.37 7.23
N LEU A 96 -5.07 2.30 7.81
CA LEU A 96 -5.96 2.39 8.97
C LEU A 96 -5.25 3.00 10.19
N ALA A 97 -4.05 2.52 10.52
CA ALA A 97 -3.26 3.05 11.64
C ALA A 97 -2.92 4.53 11.44
N LEU A 98 -2.51 4.94 10.24
CA LEU A 98 -2.20 6.32 9.89
C LEU A 98 -3.45 7.21 9.98
N HIS A 99 -4.60 6.78 9.47
CA HIS A 99 -5.86 7.53 9.67
C HIS A 99 -6.18 7.71 11.15
N THR A 100 -6.09 6.64 11.94
CA THR A 100 -6.42 6.65 13.36
C THR A 100 -5.47 7.55 14.15
N VAL A 101 -4.16 7.51 13.91
CA VAL A 101 -3.21 8.37 14.64
C VAL A 101 -3.24 9.82 14.15
N VAL A 102 -3.29 10.07 12.84
CA VAL A 102 -3.16 11.43 12.28
C VAL A 102 -4.46 12.22 12.33
N LEU A 103 -5.60 11.57 12.10
CA LEU A 103 -6.90 12.26 12.05
C LEU A 103 -7.68 12.17 13.35
N GLN A 104 -7.49 11.10 14.14
CA GLN A 104 -8.25 10.86 15.38
C GLN A 104 -7.39 11.00 16.65
N GLY A 105 -6.05 11.04 16.53
CA GLY A 105 -5.14 11.15 17.68
C GLY A 105 -5.07 9.88 18.55
N MET A 106 -5.68 8.77 18.13
CA MET A 106 -5.81 7.55 18.93
C MET A 106 -4.57 6.64 18.76
N ARG A 107 -3.48 6.96 19.46
CA ARG A 107 -2.18 6.27 19.34
C ARG A 107 -2.26 4.77 19.64
N ASP A 108 -2.79 4.39 20.80
CA ASP A 108 -2.82 2.98 21.23
C ASP A 108 -3.61 2.09 20.25
N LYS A 109 -4.73 2.60 19.73
CA LYS A 109 -5.54 1.91 18.73
C LYS A 109 -4.79 1.74 17.41
N ALA A 110 -4.05 2.77 16.98
CA ALA A 110 -3.23 2.70 15.78
C ALA A 110 -2.12 1.66 15.89
N THR A 111 -1.43 1.61 17.04
CA THR A 111 -0.42 0.58 17.35
C THR A 111 -1.01 -0.82 17.36
N GLY A 112 -2.21 -1.00 17.91
CA GLY A 112 -2.94 -2.28 17.91
C GLY A 112 -3.15 -2.87 16.51
N TYR A 113 -3.45 -2.05 15.50
CA TYR A 113 -3.65 -2.54 14.13
C TYR A 113 -2.36 -3.09 13.48
N LEU A 114 -1.20 -2.56 13.87
CA LEU A 114 0.09 -2.96 13.30
C LEU A 114 0.79 -4.06 14.10
N GLN A 115 0.40 -4.30 15.35
CA GLN A 115 1.07 -5.25 16.24
C GLN A 115 1.29 -6.62 15.60
N LYS A 116 0.24 -7.25 15.03
CA LYS A 116 0.34 -8.57 14.40
C LYS A 116 1.33 -8.57 13.21
N HIS A 117 1.32 -7.51 12.41
CA HIS A 117 2.16 -7.40 11.23
C HIS A 117 3.63 -7.17 11.60
N LEU A 118 3.89 -6.31 12.58
CA LEU A 118 5.23 -6.07 13.10
C LEU A 118 5.80 -7.30 13.79
N SER A 119 5.00 -8.03 14.57
CA SER A 119 5.40 -9.31 15.17
C SER A 119 5.70 -10.38 14.13
N HIS A 120 4.89 -10.49 13.06
CA HIS A 120 5.19 -11.40 11.95
C HIS A 120 6.55 -11.07 11.30
N MET A 121 6.78 -9.79 11.02
CA MET A 121 8.03 -9.34 10.41
C MET A 121 9.24 -9.56 11.32
N ASP A 122 9.11 -9.30 12.63
CA ASP A 122 10.16 -9.51 13.62
C ASP A 122 10.55 -10.99 13.76
N GLN A 123 9.57 -11.88 13.74
CA GLN A 123 9.81 -13.32 13.72
C GLN A 123 10.52 -13.77 12.44
N SER A 124 10.10 -13.24 11.27
CA SER A 124 10.74 -13.55 9.99
C SER A 124 12.20 -13.09 9.95
N LEU A 125 12.49 -11.88 10.45
CA LEU A 125 13.85 -11.35 10.54
C LEU A 125 14.70 -12.11 11.55
N THR A 126 14.15 -12.52 12.69
CA THR A 126 14.87 -13.29 13.72
C THR A 126 15.27 -14.68 13.25
N LYS A 127 14.40 -15.33 12.46
CA LYS A 127 14.67 -16.66 11.89
C LYS A 127 15.63 -16.60 10.71
N SER A 128 15.79 -15.44 10.08
CA SER A 128 16.63 -15.31 8.90
C SER A 128 18.11 -15.19 9.27
N ALA A 129 18.98 -15.80 8.46
CA ALA A 129 20.43 -15.58 8.53
C ALA A 129 20.89 -14.33 7.76
N THR A 130 19.96 -13.58 7.17
CA THR A 130 20.24 -12.41 6.33
C THR A 130 20.14 -11.10 7.10
N SER A 131 20.93 -10.09 6.70
CA SER A 131 20.90 -8.76 7.34
C SER A 131 19.68 -7.92 6.93
N TYR A 132 19.06 -8.27 5.82
CA TYR A 132 17.86 -7.67 5.23
C TYR A 132 16.77 -8.74 5.04
N LEU A 133 15.59 -8.37 4.52
CA LEU A 133 14.41 -9.26 4.46
C LEU A 133 14.66 -10.56 3.68
N THR A 134 15.37 -10.47 2.56
CA THR A 134 15.55 -11.61 1.64
C THR A 134 17.02 -11.91 1.32
N SER A 135 17.94 -11.00 1.63
CA SER A 135 19.35 -11.14 1.23
C SER A 135 20.33 -10.44 2.17
N LYS A 136 21.64 -10.60 1.94
CA LYS A 136 22.68 -9.89 2.69
C LYS A 136 22.81 -8.41 2.28
N THR A 137 22.23 -8.04 1.15
CA THR A 137 22.18 -6.66 0.63
C THR A 137 20.74 -6.15 0.58
N VAL A 138 20.59 -4.84 0.46
CA VAL A 138 19.28 -4.21 0.29
C VAL A 138 18.60 -4.74 -0.97
N THR A 139 17.32 -5.04 -0.88
CA THR A 139 16.48 -5.41 -2.01
C THR A 139 15.27 -4.49 -2.10
N VAL A 140 14.51 -4.60 -3.18
CA VAL A 140 13.23 -3.90 -3.33
C VAL A 140 12.26 -4.15 -2.16
N ALA A 141 12.24 -5.35 -1.59
CA ALA A 141 11.39 -5.66 -0.44
C ALA A 141 11.73 -4.76 0.75
N ASP A 142 13.02 -4.53 1.01
CA ASP A 142 13.47 -3.68 2.10
C ASP A 142 13.02 -2.23 1.92
N VAL A 143 13.19 -1.69 0.70
CA VAL A 143 12.82 -0.31 0.38
C VAL A 143 11.31 -0.11 0.45
N VAL A 144 10.53 -1.06 -0.07
CA VAL A 144 9.05 -0.99 -0.08
C VAL A 144 8.50 -1.07 1.34
N LEU A 145 8.92 -2.06 2.13
CA LEU A 145 8.44 -2.21 3.51
C LEU A 145 8.92 -1.06 4.39
N TRP A 146 10.17 -0.59 4.21
CA TRP A 146 10.67 0.56 4.96
C TRP A 146 9.86 1.81 4.63
N GLY A 147 9.60 2.09 3.36
CA GLY A 147 8.80 3.24 2.94
C GLY A 147 7.35 3.17 3.44
N ALA A 148 6.76 1.98 3.50
CA ALA A 148 5.42 1.77 4.06
C ALA A 148 5.36 2.06 5.57
N LEU A 149 6.37 1.59 6.31
CA LEU A 149 6.41 1.66 7.77
C LEU A 149 7.03 2.95 8.31
N TYR A 150 7.80 3.68 7.50
CA TYR A 150 8.54 4.87 7.92
C TYR A 150 7.66 5.93 8.60
N PRO A 151 6.48 6.32 8.06
CA PRO A 151 5.54 7.20 8.74
C PRO A 151 5.24 6.82 10.19
N PHE A 152 5.16 5.52 10.47
CA PHE A 152 4.74 5.00 11.77
C PHE A 152 5.93 4.74 12.70
N LEU A 153 6.94 4.01 12.23
CA LEU A 153 8.10 3.60 13.02
C LEU A 153 9.12 4.73 13.25
N SER A 154 9.01 5.84 12.54
CA SER A 154 9.82 7.04 12.82
C SER A 154 9.40 7.79 14.08
N ASP A 155 8.20 7.55 14.61
CA ASP A 155 7.73 8.07 15.90
C ASP A 155 7.93 7.00 16.99
N PRO A 156 8.93 7.15 17.88
CA PRO A 156 9.22 6.16 18.92
C PRO A 156 8.04 5.91 19.88
N THR A 157 7.09 6.85 19.99
CA THR A 157 5.92 6.71 20.86
C THR A 157 4.88 5.74 20.30
N LEU A 158 4.99 5.36 19.03
CA LEU A 158 4.08 4.44 18.35
C LEU A 158 4.62 3.03 18.22
N VAL A 159 5.92 2.83 18.46
CA VAL A 159 6.60 1.55 18.30
C VAL A 159 6.28 0.64 19.49
N PRO A 160 5.65 -0.52 19.29
CA PRO A 160 5.46 -1.49 20.37
C PRO A 160 6.80 -2.02 20.90
N GLY A 161 6.87 -2.31 22.19
CA GLY A 161 8.03 -2.95 22.79
C GLY A 161 8.26 -4.38 22.25
N GLY A 162 9.51 -4.87 22.36
CA GLY A 162 9.85 -6.26 22.06
C GLY A 162 10.13 -6.59 20.58
N LEU A 163 10.23 -5.59 19.70
CA LEU A 163 10.47 -5.76 18.25
C LEU A 163 11.92 -5.44 17.87
N GLN A 164 12.89 -6.14 18.47
CA GLN A 164 14.31 -5.83 18.32
C GLN A 164 14.82 -6.04 16.89
N ALA A 165 14.40 -7.12 16.22
CA ALA A 165 14.87 -7.44 14.88
C ALA A 165 14.31 -6.44 13.85
N VAL A 166 13.02 -6.09 13.96
CA VAL A 166 12.40 -5.02 13.15
C VAL A 166 13.06 -3.68 13.41
N THR A 167 13.30 -3.31 14.68
CA THR A 167 13.94 -2.03 15.01
C THR A 167 15.34 -1.94 14.40
N GLY A 168 16.15 -3.00 14.54
CA GLY A 168 17.49 -3.06 13.96
C GLY A 168 17.46 -3.01 12.43
N TRP A 169 16.55 -3.75 11.79
CA TRP A 169 16.37 -3.69 10.33
C TRP A 169 15.94 -2.29 9.87
N PHE A 170 14.98 -1.67 10.56
CA PHE A 170 14.44 -0.36 10.20
C PHE A 170 15.51 0.73 10.30
N GLN A 171 16.35 0.67 11.34
CA GLN A 171 17.50 1.55 11.50
C GLN A 171 18.57 1.31 10.41
N ARG A 172 18.86 0.05 10.05
CA ARG A 172 19.82 -0.26 8.97
C ARG A 172 19.35 0.29 7.62
N VAL A 173 18.09 0.05 7.24
CA VAL A 173 17.55 0.57 5.98
C VAL A 173 17.40 2.09 6.03
N GLY A 174 16.90 2.64 7.13
CA GLY A 174 16.77 4.09 7.34
C GLY A 174 18.10 4.84 7.48
N GLY A 175 19.20 4.13 7.75
CA GLY A 175 20.56 4.67 7.75
C GLY A 175 21.14 4.92 6.36
N LEU A 176 20.50 4.42 5.30
CA LEU A 176 20.91 4.68 3.93
C LEU A 176 20.62 6.14 3.57
N GLN A 177 21.61 6.84 3.01
CA GLN A 177 21.46 8.23 2.56
C GLN A 177 20.26 8.39 1.60
N ALA A 178 20.03 7.38 0.75
CA ALA A 178 18.90 7.32 -0.16
C ALA A 178 17.54 7.40 0.57
N CYS A 179 17.37 6.60 1.62
CA CYS A 179 16.16 6.56 2.45
C CYS A 179 15.98 7.88 3.22
N GLN A 180 17.05 8.41 3.83
CA GLN A 180 17.00 9.69 4.55
C GLN A 180 16.59 10.84 3.63
N ALA A 181 17.18 10.93 2.45
CA ALA A 181 16.84 11.96 1.47
C ALA A 181 15.41 11.81 0.93
N ALA A 182 14.91 10.58 0.76
CA ALA A 182 13.53 10.35 0.38
C ALA A 182 12.54 10.81 1.47
N ALA A 183 12.83 10.48 2.74
CA ALA A 183 12.04 10.94 3.88
C ALA A 183 11.97 12.46 3.97
N GLN A 184 13.11 13.14 3.84
CA GLN A 184 13.18 14.59 3.83
C GLN A 184 12.38 15.21 2.67
N ALA A 185 12.44 14.61 1.48
CA ALA A 185 11.72 15.12 0.30
C ALA A 185 10.19 15.00 0.42
N VAL A 186 9.67 13.90 1.00
CA VAL A 186 8.22 13.69 1.13
C VAL A 186 7.62 14.46 2.29
N LEU A 187 8.33 14.54 3.42
CA LEU A 187 7.84 15.20 4.63
C LEU A 187 8.26 16.68 4.73
N LYS A 188 9.07 17.19 3.78
CA LYS A 188 9.58 18.58 3.70
C LYS A 188 10.11 19.17 5.02
N GLY A 189 10.61 18.33 5.93
CA GLY A 189 11.03 18.76 7.27
C GLY A 189 9.89 19.20 8.20
N GLN A 190 8.63 19.17 7.75
CA GLN A 190 7.45 19.28 8.61
C GLN A 190 7.33 17.96 9.39
N GLY A 191 7.92 17.96 10.58
CA GLY A 191 8.21 16.75 11.37
C GLY A 191 7.07 15.72 11.43
N GLY A 192 7.37 14.53 10.90
CA GLY A 192 6.63 13.31 11.15
C GLY A 192 5.25 13.24 10.52
N LEU A 193 4.29 12.72 11.29
CA LEU A 193 2.97 12.33 10.82
C LEU A 193 2.08 13.48 10.31
N ALA A 194 2.35 14.73 10.72
CA ALA A 194 1.54 15.88 10.36
C ALA A 194 1.54 16.17 8.84
N ALA A 195 2.67 15.95 8.17
CA ALA A 195 2.81 16.14 6.73
C ALA A 195 1.89 15.23 5.90
N LEU A 196 1.41 14.13 6.48
CA LEU A 196 0.54 13.17 5.81
C LEU A 196 -0.94 13.55 5.87
N LYS A 197 -1.31 14.51 6.73
CA LYS A 197 -2.71 14.88 6.97
C LYS A 197 -3.46 15.28 5.68
N PRO A 198 -2.91 16.12 4.77
CA PRO A 198 -3.61 16.48 3.54
C PRO A 198 -3.89 15.28 2.64
N TYR A 199 -2.96 14.33 2.56
CA TYR A 199 -3.14 13.10 1.80
C TYR A 199 -4.23 12.22 2.42
N LEU A 200 -4.15 11.96 3.72
CA LEU A 200 -5.07 11.07 4.44
C LEU A 200 -6.50 11.59 4.43
N GLN A 201 -6.73 12.91 4.51
CA GLN A 201 -8.08 13.49 4.42
C GLN A 201 -8.78 13.24 3.07
N ARG A 202 -8.01 12.95 2.01
CA ARG A 202 -8.53 12.64 0.67
C ARG A 202 -8.74 11.15 0.43
N GLN A 203 -8.20 10.29 1.31
CA GLN A 203 -8.35 8.86 1.16
C GLN A 203 -9.75 8.42 1.64
N PRO A 204 -10.30 7.34 1.05
CA PRO A 204 -11.52 6.74 1.57
C PRO A 204 -11.37 6.37 3.04
N SER A 205 -12.43 6.58 3.82
CA SER A 205 -12.45 6.15 5.22
C SER A 205 -12.11 4.66 5.33
N PRO A 206 -11.06 4.29 6.07
CA PRO A 206 -10.69 2.89 6.26
C PRO A 206 -11.86 2.13 6.87
N ARG A 207 -12.13 0.94 6.35
CA ARG A 207 -13.06 0.02 7.02
C ARG A 207 -12.34 -0.49 8.26
N HIS A 208 -12.94 -0.30 9.43
CA HIS A 208 -12.48 -1.01 10.62
C HIS A 208 -12.62 -2.50 10.37
N PRO A 209 -11.64 -3.34 10.75
CA PRO A 209 -11.84 -4.77 10.84
C PRO A 209 -13.07 -4.96 11.72
N ALA A 210 -14.15 -5.50 11.16
CA ALA A 210 -15.26 -5.88 12.00
C ALA A 210 -14.72 -6.95 12.97
N GLU A 211 -14.94 -6.78 14.27
CA GLU A 211 -14.74 -7.85 15.27
C GLU A 211 -15.73 -9.02 15.08
N LYS A 212 -16.36 -9.12 13.90
CA LYS A 212 -17.07 -10.31 13.48
C LYS A 212 -16.14 -11.15 12.64
N SER A 213 -15.59 -12.15 13.31
CA SER A 213 -15.40 -13.49 12.75
C SER A 213 -16.33 -13.69 11.54
N THR A 214 -15.76 -13.85 10.34
CA THR A 214 -16.35 -14.80 9.41
C THR A 214 -16.20 -16.14 10.14
N THR A 215 -17.24 -16.52 10.87
CA THR A 215 -17.31 -17.72 11.68
C THR A 215 -16.90 -18.92 10.82
N ASN A 216 -15.67 -19.39 11.01
CA ASN A 216 -15.37 -20.82 10.94
C ASN A 216 -15.82 -21.43 12.27
N GLU A 217 -17.10 -21.31 12.60
CA GLU A 217 -17.68 -22.33 13.46
C GLU A 217 -17.80 -23.58 12.58
N PRO A 218 -17.46 -24.78 13.08
CA PRO A 218 -17.89 -25.98 12.37
C PRO A 218 -19.41 -25.88 12.29
N GLU A 219 -19.92 -25.73 11.07
CA GLU A 219 -21.35 -25.76 10.79
C GLU A 219 -21.90 -27.02 11.48
N GLY A 220 -22.62 -26.83 12.58
CA GLY A 220 -23.52 -27.87 13.04
C GLY A 220 -24.49 -28.10 11.89
N GLU A 221 -24.54 -29.34 11.39
CA GLU A 221 -25.36 -29.84 10.28
C GLU A 221 -26.62 -28.98 10.04
N GLY A 222 -26.43 -27.91 9.30
CA GLY A 222 -27.44 -26.90 9.02
C GLY A 222 -27.51 -26.86 7.52
N SER A 223 -28.36 -27.73 6.96
CA SER A 223 -28.72 -27.86 5.55
C SER A 223 -28.15 -26.72 4.70
N GLU A 224 -27.11 -27.01 3.91
CA GLU A 224 -26.78 -26.18 2.75
C GLU A 224 -28.11 -25.87 2.05
N HIS A 225 -28.44 -24.59 1.89
CA HIS A 225 -29.64 -24.22 1.16
C HIS A 225 -29.39 -24.53 -0.31
N SER A 226 -29.73 -25.75 -0.73
CA SER A 226 -29.74 -26.13 -2.13
C SER A 226 -30.75 -25.24 -2.83
N MET A 227 -30.30 -24.42 -3.79
CA MET A 227 -31.20 -23.62 -4.62
C MET A 227 -32.27 -24.53 -5.21
N THR A 228 -33.53 -24.12 -5.13
CA THR A 228 -34.60 -24.94 -5.70
C THR A 228 -34.56 -24.84 -7.22
N GLU A 229 -35.08 -25.86 -7.91
CA GLU A 229 -35.12 -25.88 -9.38
C GLU A 229 -35.87 -24.67 -9.94
N GLU A 230 -36.88 -24.18 -9.19
CA GLU A 230 -37.63 -22.97 -9.53
C GLU A 230 -36.75 -21.71 -9.51
N GLU A 231 -35.83 -21.60 -8.56
CA GLU A 231 -34.90 -20.46 -8.47
C GLU A 231 -33.87 -20.48 -9.60
N ILE A 232 -33.36 -21.68 -9.92
CA ILE A 232 -32.43 -21.89 -11.04
C ILE A 232 -33.11 -21.52 -12.36
N GLN A 233 -34.34 -21.99 -12.58
CA GLN A 233 -35.10 -21.68 -13.78
C GLN A 233 -35.45 -20.20 -13.87
N ALA A 234 -35.84 -19.56 -12.75
CA ALA A 234 -36.12 -18.13 -12.72
C ALA A 234 -34.89 -17.29 -13.08
N ALA A 235 -33.71 -17.66 -12.58
CA ALA A 235 -32.46 -16.99 -12.92
C ALA A 235 -32.11 -17.17 -14.41
N ALA A 236 -32.26 -18.37 -14.96
CA ALA A 236 -32.03 -18.67 -16.37
C ALA A 236 -33.00 -17.89 -17.28
N ASP A 237 -34.27 -17.78 -16.89
CA ASP A 237 -35.29 -17.04 -17.63
C ASP A 237 -35.00 -15.54 -17.66
N ILE A 238 -34.58 -14.95 -16.53
CA ILE A 238 -34.18 -13.54 -16.44
C ILE A 238 -32.96 -13.29 -17.34
N TRP A 239 -31.99 -14.19 -17.30
CA TRP A 239 -30.78 -14.11 -18.13
C TRP A 239 -31.12 -14.17 -19.63
N CYS A 240 -31.97 -15.11 -20.05
CA CYS A 240 -32.39 -15.27 -21.44
C CYS A 240 -33.18 -14.06 -21.97
N LYS A 241 -33.97 -13.41 -21.12
CA LYS A 241 -34.73 -12.20 -21.49
C LYS A 241 -33.85 -10.96 -21.67
N GLY A 242 -32.61 -10.99 -21.15
CA GLY A 242 -31.61 -9.96 -21.32
C GLY A 242 -32.07 -8.56 -20.84
N LEU A 243 -31.47 -7.51 -21.39
CA LEU A 243 -31.76 -6.12 -20.98
C LEU A 243 -33.14 -5.60 -21.42
N SER A 244 -33.90 -6.40 -22.19
CA SER A 244 -35.18 -5.98 -22.78
C SER A 244 -36.31 -5.78 -21.76
N ILE A 245 -36.22 -6.45 -20.61
CA ILE A 245 -37.15 -6.35 -19.48
C ILE A 245 -36.75 -5.27 -18.47
N TYR A 246 -35.57 -4.68 -18.62
CA TYR A 246 -35.14 -3.60 -17.73
C TYR A 246 -35.63 -2.24 -18.25
N PRO A 247 -36.12 -1.36 -17.35
CA PRO A 247 -36.49 0.00 -17.74
C PRO A 247 -35.26 0.71 -18.31
N LYS A 248 -35.47 1.49 -19.38
CA LYS A 248 -34.40 2.27 -20.00
C LYS A 248 -33.71 3.15 -18.95
N PRO A 249 -32.36 3.22 -18.95
CA PRO A 249 -31.64 4.10 -18.04
C PRO A 249 -32.20 5.52 -18.14
N ARG A 250 -32.45 6.16 -16.98
CA ARG A 250 -32.88 7.56 -16.94
C ARG A 250 -31.78 8.43 -17.57
N GLU A 251 -32.15 9.24 -18.55
CA GLU A 251 -31.27 10.29 -19.05
C GLU A 251 -31.03 11.32 -17.92
N ILE A 252 -29.78 11.42 -17.48
CA ILE A 252 -29.36 12.42 -16.52
C ILE A 252 -29.17 13.73 -17.29
N GLN A 253 -30.13 14.64 -17.17
CA GLN A 253 -29.93 16.01 -17.66
C GLN A 253 -28.96 16.72 -16.71
N HIS A 254 -27.77 17.06 -17.22
CA HIS A 254 -26.81 17.87 -16.49
C HIS A 254 -27.35 19.31 -16.34
N PRO A 255 -27.27 19.93 -15.16
CA PRO A 255 -27.68 21.32 -14.99
C PRO A 255 -26.81 22.26 -15.84
N MET A 256 -27.45 23.24 -16.49
CA MET A 256 -26.78 24.36 -17.18
C MET A 256 -26.21 25.37 -16.19
#